data_AF-A0A2G6QX53-F1
#
_entry.id   AF-A0A2G6QX53-F1
#
_cell.length_a   1.000
_cell.length_b   1.000
_cell.length_c   1.000
_cell.angle_alpha   90.00
_cell.angle_beta   90.00
_cell.angle_gamma   90.00
#
_symmetry.space_group_name_H-M   'P 1'
#
loop_
_entity.id
_entity.type
_entity.pdbx_description
1 polymer ?
#
loop_
_entity_poly.entity_id
_entity_poly.type
_entity_poly.pdbx_seq_one_letter_code
_entity_poly.pdbx_strand_id
1 'polypeptide(L)'
;MNRSTAYYGGGDEDRSLRRYRKHYSSIIPVEIVEDTQANTSKIVTYVGGDAYSAPIAHIKRTGTDAIDGYHYLHRDYLGSILAITDADGDVREELQFGAWGTVDKFLDSTGSTTFGHGSLLGRGYTGHEHFFEVSLIHMNGRMYDAQLGRFLSPDNHVQDPFSTQNYNRYGYVLTTR
;
A
#
# COMPACT_ATOMS: atom_id res chain seq x y z
N MET A 1 16.44 7.19 6.88
CA MET A 1 16.56 7.27 5.40
C MET A 1 15.23 7.78 4.88
N ASN A 2 15.18 9.01 4.38
CA ASN A 2 13.95 9.56 3.83
C ASN A 2 13.76 9.03 2.41
N ARG A 3 12.79 8.12 2.24
CA ARG A 3 12.36 7.62 0.93
C ARG A 3 11.79 8.80 0.16
N SER A 4 12.36 9.13 -1.00
CA SER A 4 11.89 10.24 -1.83
C SER A 4 11.02 9.78 -2.99
N THR A 5 11.43 8.72 -3.70
CA THR A 5 10.76 8.26 -4.93
C THR A 5 10.86 6.74 -5.15
N ALA A 6 9.83 6.14 -5.73
CA ALA A 6 9.80 4.76 -6.25
C ALA A 6 9.38 4.74 -7.74
N TYR A 7 9.94 3.81 -8.52
CA TYR A 7 9.69 3.65 -9.97
C TYR A 7 9.27 2.20 -10.29
N TYR A 8 8.12 2.00 -10.93
CA TYR A 8 7.53 0.69 -11.22
C TYR A 8 6.63 0.73 -12.48
N GLY A 9 6.06 -0.39 -12.94
CA GLY A 9 5.20 -0.39 -14.14
C GLY A 9 5.91 -0.69 -15.46
N GLY A 10 6.98 -1.48 -15.45
CA GLY A 10 7.73 -1.81 -16.66
C GLY A 10 9.06 -2.53 -16.40
N GLY A 11 9.58 -3.20 -17.43
CA GLY A 11 10.84 -3.95 -17.39
C GLY A 11 12.06 -3.15 -17.83
N ASP A 12 11.90 -1.85 -18.11
CA ASP A 12 13.00 -1.01 -18.63
C ASP A 12 14.16 -0.93 -17.64
N GLU A 13 15.37 -1.03 -18.21
CA GLU A 13 16.63 -0.89 -17.47
C GLU A 13 16.78 0.53 -16.91
N ASP A 14 16.40 1.53 -17.70
CA ASP A 14 16.30 2.90 -17.23
C ASP A 14 15.02 3.10 -16.41
N ARG A 15 15.20 3.34 -15.12
CA ARG A 15 14.11 3.55 -14.16
C ARG A 15 13.25 4.77 -14.51
N SER A 16 13.80 5.76 -15.20
CA SER A 16 13.07 6.97 -15.58
C SER A 16 12.03 6.71 -16.68
N LEU A 17 12.22 5.65 -17.48
CA LEU A 17 11.29 5.25 -18.55
C LEU A 17 10.12 4.41 -18.05
N ARG A 18 10.17 3.96 -16.79
CA ARG A 18 9.09 3.17 -16.20
C ARG A 18 7.82 4.01 -16.04
N ARG A 19 6.69 3.36 -16.28
CA ARG A 19 5.37 4.01 -16.37
C ARG A 19 5.00 4.79 -15.11
N TYR A 20 5.12 4.17 -13.95
CA TYR A 20 4.66 4.74 -12.69
C TYR A 20 5.80 5.29 -11.85
N ARG A 21 5.55 6.47 -11.28
CA ARG A 21 6.45 7.12 -10.33
C ARG A 21 5.66 7.45 -9.10
N LYS A 22 6.22 7.15 -7.93
CA LYS A 22 5.59 7.50 -6.65
C LYS A 22 6.54 8.28 -5.78
N HIS A 23 6.11 9.46 -5.36
CA HIS A 23 6.86 10.37 -4.51
C HIS A 23 6.27 10.39 -3.10
N TYR A 24 7.17 10.44 -2.12
CA TYR A 24 6.82 10.48 -0.70
C TYR A 24 7.33 11.78 -0.11
N SER A 25 6.46 12.47 0.62
CA SER A 25 6.88 13.61 1.42
C SER A 25 7.37 13.15 2.78
N SER A 26 8.50 13.70 3.24
CA SER A 26 9.02 13.46 4.59
C SER A 26 8.48 14.43 5.64
N ILE A 27 7.73 15.45 5.21
CA ILE A 27 7.29 16.57 6.07
C ILE A 27 5.76 16.59 6.21
N ILE A 28 5.04 16.15 5.18
CA ILE A 28 3.59 16.20 5.11
C ILE A 28 3.10 14.80 4.77
N PRO A 29 1.98 14.30 5.33
CA PRO A 29 1.44 12.99 5.01
C PRO A 29 0.75 13.02 3.63
N VAL A 30 1.57 13.17 2.59
CA VAL A 30 1.16 13.24 1.18
C VAL A 30 1.95 12.23 0.36
N GLU A 31 1.22 11.54 -0.51
CA GLU A 31 1.77 10.66 -1.54
C GLU A 31 1.33 11.16 -2.91
N ILE A 32 2.25 11.13 -3.87
CA ILE A 32 1.98 11.53 -5.25
C ILE A 32 2.32 10.35 -6.14
N VAL A 33 1.38 9.92 -6.98
CA VAL A 33 1.57 8.89 -7.99
C VAL A 33 1.39 9.53 -9.36
N GLU A 34 2.34 9.32 -10.25
CA GLU A 34 2.29 9.77 -11.64
C GLU A 34 2.23 8.55 -12.56
N ASP A 35 1.35 8.61 -13.56
CA ASP A 35 1.31 7.69 -14.69
C ASP A 35 1.77 8.45 -15.94
N THR A 36 2.98 8.15 -16.38
CA THR A 36 3.63 8.84 -17.51
C THR A 36 3.01 8.47 -18.86
N GLN A 37 2.33 7.33 -18.99
CA GLN A 37 1.68 6.93 -20.24
C GLN A 37 0.31 7.57 -20.37
N ALA A 38 -0.47 7.61 -19.28
CA ALA A 38 -1.77 8.27 -19.26
C ALA A 38 -1.68 9.80 -19.07
N ASN A 39 -0.48 10.32 -18.76
CA ASN A 39 -0.24 11.71 -18.37
C ASN A 39 -1.18 12.16 -17.23
N THR A 40 -1.32 11.30 -16.22
CA THR A 40 -2.18 11.55 -15.06
C THR A 40 -1.36 11.59 -13.77
N SER A 41 -1.88 12.31 -12.78
CA SER A 41 -1.34 12.40 -11.44
C SER A 41 -2.43 12.15 -10.42
N LYS A 42 -2.08 11.43 -9.35
CA LYS A 42 -2.91 11.16 -8.18
C LYS A 42 -2.19 11.63 -6.94
N ILE A 43 -2.77 12.59 -6.24
CA ILE A 43 -2.29 13.12 -4.97
C ILE A 43 -3.21 12.59 -3.87
N VAL A 44 -2.62 11.92 -2.90
CA VAL A 44 -3.31 11.45 -1.69
C VAL A 44 -2.80 12.27 -0.52
N THR A 45 -3.71 12.96 0.17
CA THR A 45 -3.41 13.71 1.40
C THR A 45 -4.16 13.08 2.55
N TYR A 46 -3.43 12.58 3.54
CA TYR A 46 -4.05 11.98 4.73
C TYR A 46 -4.44 13.07 5.74
N VAL A 47 -5.64 12.99 6.28
CA VAL A 47 -6.23 13.98 7.19
C VAL A 47 -6.48 13.33 8.55
N GLY A 48 -6.00 13.97 9.62
CA GLY A 48 -6.14 13.45 10.98
C GLY A 48 -5.15 12.34 11.33
N GLY A 49 -4.04 12.23 10.60
CA GLY A 49 -2.99 11.24 10.84
C GLY A 49 -2.03 11.13 9.66
N ASP A 50 -1.44 9.96 9.52
CA ASP A 50 -0.59 9.56 8.39
C ASP A 50 -1.22 8.40 7.60
N ALA A 51 -0.45 7.80 6.68
CA ALA A 51 -0.93 6.67 5.89
C ALA A 51 -1.45 5.48 6.72
N TYR A 52 -0.97 5.31 7.96
CA TYR A 52 -1.30 4.19 8.83
C TYR A 52 -2.51 4.50 9.72
N SER A 53 -2.66 5.76 10.14
CA SER A 53 -3.60 6.16 11.20
C SER A 53 -4.75 7.05 10.74
N ALA A 54 -4.60 7.75 9.61
CA ALA A 54 -5.57 8.78 9.23
C ALA A 54 -6.94 8.18 8.87
N PRO A 55 -8.03 8.65 9.49
CA PRO A 55 -9.38 8.17 9.17
C PRO A 55 -9.86 8.64 7.79
N ILE A 56 -9.25 9.68 7.23
CA ILE A 56 -9.68 10.31 5.98
C ILE A 56 -8.50 10.48 5.05
N ALA A 57 -8.72 10.23 3.76
CA ALA A 57 -7.81 10.60 2.68
C ALA A 57 -8.53 11.52 1.69
N HIS A 58 -7.94 12.69 1.44
CA HIS A 58 -8.33 13.51 0.30
C HIS A 58 -7.58 13.03 -0.93
N ILE A 59 -8.31 12.59 -1.96
CA ILE A 59 -7.74 12.04 -3.19
C ILE A 59 -8.07 12.99 -4.32
N LYS A 60 -7.01 13.48 -4.95
CA LYS A 60 -7.09 14.30 -6.16
C LYS A 60 -6.41 13.59 -7.32
N ARG A 61 -7.16 13.12 -8.31
CA ARG A 61 -6.68 12.45 -9.51
C ARG A 61 -7.05 13.25 -10.75
N THR A 62 -6.11 13.41 -11.67
CA THR A 62 -6.32 14.04 -12.99
C THR A 62 -6.54 12.99 -14.07
N GLY A 63 -7.21 13.34 -15.19
CA GLY A 63 -7.45 12.45 -16.33
C GLY A 63 -8.91 12.04 -16.51
N THR A 64 -9.14 10.94 -17.25
CA THR A 64 -10.48 10.45 -17.64
C THR A 64 -11.35 10.06 -16.45
N ASP A 65 -10.74 9.60 -15.35
CA ASP A 65 -11.43 9.27 -14.10
C ASP A 65 -11.05 10.25 -12.99
N ALA A 66 -11.18 11.55 -13.28
CA ALA A 66 -10.82 12.59 -12.34
C ALA A 66 -11.59 12.45 -11.02
N ILE A 67 -10.88 12.60 -9.91
CA ILE A 67 -11.43 12.58 -8.56
C ILE A 67 -10.91 13.82 -7.86
N ASP A 68 -11.76 14.51 -7.10
CA ASP A 68 -11.33 15.55 -6.16
C ASP A 68 -12.29 15.50 -4.97
N GLY A 69 -11.90 14.78 -3.91
CA GLY A 69 -12.80 14.57 -2.80
C GLY A 69 -12.24 13.79 -1.62
N TYR A 70 -12.96 13.88 -0.51
CA TYR A 70 -12.66 13.14 0.70
C TYR A 70 -13.19 11.71 0.63
N HIS A 71 -12.34 10.79 1.09
CA HIS A 71 -12.63 9.38 1.20
C HIS A 71 -12.36 8.93 2.64
N TYR A 72 -13.24 8.10 3.17
CA TYR A 72 -13.19 7.63 4.55
C TYR A 72 -12.65 6.21 4.58
N LEU A 73 -11.66 6.00 5.44
CA LEU A 73 -10.86 4.79 5.47
C LEU A 73 -11.29 3.91 6.64
N HIS A 74 -11.94 2.80 6.31
CA HIS A 74 -12.44 1.84 7.30
C HIS A 74 -11.38 0.80 7.55
N ARG A 75 -10.90 0.71 8.79
CA ARG A 75 -9.78 -0.16 9.17
C ARG A 75 -10.16 -1.20 10.21
N ASP A 76 -9.45 -2.32 10.19
CA ASP A 76 -9.46 -3.29 11.28
C ASP A 76 -8.55 -2.85 12.45
N TYR A 77 -8.47 -3.70 13.47
CA TYR A 77 -7.64 -3.48 14.65
C TYR A 77 -6.13 -3.43 14.34
N LEU A 78 -5.67 -4.11 13.29
CA LEU A 78 -4.27 -4.10 12.85
C LEU A 78 -3.94 -2.91 11.94
N GLY A 79 -4.94 -2.08 11.60
CA GLY A 79 -4.81 -0.95 10.69
C GLY A 79 -4.93 -1.32 9.22
N SER A 80 -5.36 -2.54 8.88
CA SER A 80 -5.64 -2.93 7.49
C SER A 80 -6.85 -2.17 6.97
N ILE A 81 -6.75 -1.59 5.77
CA ILE A 81 -7.86 -0.88 5.13
C ILE A 81 -8.81 -1.89 4.50
N LEU A 82 -10.00 -2.05 5.06
CA LEU A 82 -11.00 -3.03 4.61
C LEU A 82 -12.03 -2.42 3.66
N ALA A 83 -12.31 -1.14 3.78
CA ALA A 83 -13.20 -0.45 2.86
C ALA A 83 -12.84 1.03 2.75
N ILE A 84 -13.20 1.61 1.61
CA ILE A 84 -13.09 3.05 1.35
C ILE A 84 -14.45 3.53 0.87
N THR A 85 -15.02 4.51 1.57
CA THR A 85 -16.27 5.16 1.16
C THR A 85 -16.01 6.61 0.76
N ASP A 86 -16.88 7.19 -0.05
CA ASP A 86 -16.84 8.61 -0.38
C ASP A 86 -17.65 9.48 0.61
N ALA A 87 -17.85 10.75 0.26
CA ALA A 87 -18.63 11.73 1.02
C ALA A 87 -20.14 11.42 1.11
N ASP A 88 -20.68 10.67 0.15
CA ASP A 88 -22.08 10.27 0.14
C ASP A 88 -22.30 8.95 0.90
N GLY A 89 -21.22 8.29 1.31
CA GLY A 89 -21.24 7.02 2.03
C GLY A 89 -21.22 5.81 1.11
N ASP A 90 -21.06 6.01 -0.21
CA ASP A 90 -20.99 4.93 -1.17
C ASP A 90 -19.63 4.22 -1.07
N VAL A 91 -19.66 2.88 -1.09
CA VAL A 91 -18.45 2.06 -1.08
C VAL A 91 -17.75 2.17 -2.43
N ARG A 92 -16.51 2.69 -2.40
CA ARG A 92 -15.66 2.82 -3.59
C ARG A 92 -14.69 1.66 -3.75
N GLU A 93 -14.19 1.13 -2.64
CA GLU A 93 -13.36 -0.08 -2.60
C GLU A 93 -13.69 -0.91 -1.36
N GLU A 94 -13.67 -2.24 -1.53
CA GLU A 94 -13.75 -3.24 -0.47
C GLU A 94 -12.59 -4.22 -0.62
N LEU A 95 -11.92 -4.52 0.49
CA LEU A 95 -10.75 -5.38 0.57
C LEU A 95 -10.95 -6.40 1.70
N GLN A 96 -10.58 -7.64 1.44
CA GLN A 96 -10.48 -8.68 2.45
C GLN A 96 -9.09 -9.29 2.40
N PHE A 97 -8.48 -9.42 3.58
CA PHE A 97 -7.16 -10.02 3.71
C PHE A 97 -7.22 -11.34 4.48
N GLY A 98 -6.39 -12.29 4.05
CA GLY A 98 -6.06 -13.45 4.86
C GLY A 98 -5.19 -13.06 6.06
N ALA A 99 -4.99 -14.00 6.99
CA ALA A 99 -4.24 -13.78 8.23
C ALA A 99 -2.78 -13.31 8.01
N TRP A 100 -2.23 -13.56 6.83
CA TRP A 100 -0.86 -13.20 6.45
C TRP A 100 -0.82 -12.06 5.42
N GLY A 101 -1.94 -11.39 5.15
CA GLY A 101 -2.01 -10.25 4.24
C GLY A 101 -2.20 -10.59 2.76
N THR A 102 -2.53 -11.85 2.43
CA THR A 102 -3.00 -12.21 1.09
C THR A 102 -4.28 -11.44 0.79
N VAL A 103 -4.42 -10.90 -0.42
CA VAL A 103 -5.67 -10.25 -0.82
C VAL A 103 -6.64 -11.33 -1.28
N ASP A 104 -7.53 -11.73 -0.37
CA ASP A 104 -8.49 -12.82 -0.62
C ASP A 104 -9.68 -12.32 -1.45
N LYS A 105 -10.04 -11.04 -1.28
CA LYS A 105 -11.08 -10.36 -2.05
C LYS A 105 -10.71 -8.91 -2.27
N PHE A 106 -10.98 -8.43 -3.48
CA PHE A 106 -11.01 -7.02 -3.82
C PHE A 106 -12.28 -6.75 -4.61
N LEU A 107 -12.91 -5.60 -4.39
CA LEU A 107 -14.05 -5.14 -5.16
C LEU A 107 -13.97 -3.62 -5.29
N ASP A 108 -13.97 -3.11 -6.52
CA ASP A 108 -14.10 -1.67 -6.76
C ASP A 108 -15.57 -1.27 -7.04
N SER A 109 -15.81 0.03 -7.16
CA SER A 109 -17.15 0.59 -7.47
C SER A 109 -17.78 0.10 -8.79
N THR A 110 -16.99 -0.49 -9.69
CA THR A 110 -17.46 -1.06 -10.96
C THR A 110 -17.68 -2.57 -10.89
N GLY A 111 -17.39 -3.19 -9.74
CA GLY A 111 -17.45 -4.63 -9.54
C GLY A 111 -16.19 -5.39 -9.98
N SER A 112 -15.10 -4.68 -10.32
CA SER A 112 -13.82 -5.31 -10.66
C SER A 112 -13.24 -6.01 -9.43
N THR A 113 -12.77 -7.24 -9.64
CA THR A 113 -12.19 -8.06 -8.57
C THR A 113 -10.66 -8.09 -8.59
N THR A 114 -10.04 -7.38 -9.54
CA THR A 114 -8.59 -7.38 -9.70
C THR A 114 -7.97 -6.27 -8.87
N PHE A 115 -7.25 -6.63 -7.82
CA PHE A 115 -6.47 -5.67 -7.05
C PHE A 115 -5.24 -5.23 -7.85
N GLY A 116 -5.12 -3.93 -8.14
CA GLY A 116 -4.09 -3.43 -9.04
C GLY A 116 -3.91 -1.92 -8.99
N HIS A 117 -3.26 -1.38 -10.02
CA HIS A 117 -2.99 0.07 -10.17
C HIS A 117 -4.25 0.95 -10.21
N GLY A 118 -5.42 0.34 -10.47
CA GLY A 118 -6.72 0.99 -10.37
C GLY A 118 -7.14 1.34 -8.93
N SER A 119 -6.51 0.74 -7.91
CA SER A 119 -6.84 1.03 -6.50
C SER A 119 -6.62 2.51 -6.16
N LEU A 120 -7.56 3.07 -5.40
CA LEU A 120 -7.63 4.43 -4.90
C LEU A 120 -6.37 4.77 -4.10
N LEU A 121 -6.02 3.94 -3.13
CA LEU A 121 -4.83 4.15 -2.29
C LEU A 121 -3.64 3.28 -2.66
N GLY A 122 -3.89 2.07 -3.17
CA GLY A 122 -2.84 1.07 -3.34
C GLY A 122 -2.17 0.64 -2.02
N ARG A 123 -2.89 0.84 -0.91
CA ARG A 123 -2.53 0.42 0.44
C ARG A 123 -3.64 -0.47 0.98
N GLY A 124 -3.28 -1.39 1.85
CA GLY A 124 -4.21 -2.43 2.32
C GLY A 124 -3.81 -2.97 3.67
N TYR A 125 -3.33 -4.22 3.67
CA TYR A 125 -2.92 -4.96 4.86
C TYR A 125 -2.00 -4.15 5.80
N THR A 126 -2.43 -3.98 7.05
CA THR A 126 -1.73 -3.19 8.10
C THR A 126 -1.36 -1.75 7.68
N GLY A 127 -2.08 -1.17 6.71
CA GLY A 127 -1.84 0.17 6.17
C GLY A 127 -0.63 0.28 5.22
N HIS A 128 0.04 -0.84 4.95
CA HIS A 128 1.21 -0.86 4.09
C HIS A 128 0.85 -0.83 2.60
N GLU A 129 1.83 -0.40 1.81
CA GLU A 129 1.74 -0.29 0.37
C GLU A 129 1.92 -1.64 -0.32
N HIS A 130 1.09 -1.90 -1.32
CA HIS A 130 1.14 -3.13 -2.12
C HIS A 130 1.75 -2.85 -3.49
N PHE A 131 2.68 -3.71 -3.91
CA PHE A 131 3.16 -3.77 -5.29
C PHE A 131 2.46 -4.91 -6.02
N PHE A 132 1.40 -4.55 -6.72
CA PHE A 132 0.46 -5.50 -7.33
C PHE A 132 1.10 -6.41 -8.37
N GLU A 133 2.07 -5.90 -9.15
CA GLU A 133 2.73 -6.66 -10.23
C GLU A 133 3.48 -7.89 -9.73
N VAL A 134 3.93 -7.86 -8.48
CA VAL A 134 4.73 -8.93 -7.87
C VAL A 134 4.08 -9.48 -6.60
N SER A 135 2.86 -9.04 -6.27
CA SER A 135 2.12 -9.44 -5.06
C SER A 135 2.92 -9.28 -3.76
N LEU A 136 3.75 -8.24 -3.68
CA LEU A 136 4.58 -7.95 -2.49
C LEU A 136 4.02 -6.76 -1.72
N ILE A 137 4.27 -6.74 -0.41
CA ILE A 137 3.91 -5.63 0.47
C ILE A 137 5.18 -4.93 0.93
N HIS A 138 5.24 -3.61 0.75
CA HIS A 138 6.37 -2.79 1.17
C HIS A 138 6.19 -2.34 2.62
N MET A 139 6.85 -3.05 3.54
CA MET A 139 6.77 -2.82 4.99
C MET A 139 7.80 -1.77 5.47
N ASN A 140 7.94 -0.66 4.73
CA ASN A 140 8.92 0.44 4.85
C ASN A 140 10.42 0.08 4.76
N GLY A 141 10.87 -0.96 5.46
CA GLY A 141 12.27 -1.39 5.50
C GLY A 141 12.55 -2.69 4.76
N ARG A 142 11.52 -3.51 4.53
CA ARG A 142 11.64 -4.83 3.88
C ARG A 142 10.44 -5.10 2.98
N MET A 143 10.68 -5.92 1.96
CA MET A 143 9.61 -6.48 1.14
C MET A 143 9.08 -7.74 1.80
N TYR A 144 7.78 -7.81 1.95
CA TYR A 144 7.06 -8.94 2.53
C TYR A 144 6.29 -9.68 1.45
N ASP A 145 6.42 -11.00 1.44
CA ASP A 145 5.65 -11.93 0.62
C ASP A 145 4.53 -12.52 1.46
N ALA A 146 3.30 -12.14 1.13
CA ALA A 146 2.10 -12.57 1.83
C ALA A 146 1.73 -14.03 1.54
N GLN A 147 2.10 -14.58 0.38
CA GLN A 147 1.83 -15.98 0.06
C GLN A 147 2.70 -16.92 0.88
N LEU A 148 3.96 -16.53 1.10
CA LEU A 148 4.92 -17.31 1.88
C LEU A 148 4.93 -16.95 3.37
N GLY A 149 4.21 -15.90 3.76
CA GLY A 149 4.16 -15.40 5.14
C GLY A 149 5.51 -14.92 5.66
N ARG A 150 6.39 -14.38 4.80
CA ARG A 150 7.78 -14.05 5.16
C ARG A 150 8.35 -12.87 4.40
N PHE A 151 9.37 -12.24 4.97
CA PHE A 151 10.17 -11.23 4.28
C PHE A 151 11.10 -11.85 3.24
N LEU A 152 11.43 -11.08 2.21
CA LEU A 152 12.39 -11.49 1.17
C LEU A 152 13.85 -11.17 1.55
N SER A 153 14.05 -10.26 2.49
CA SER A 153 15.36 -9.91 3.03
C SER A 153 15.46 -10.28 4.51
N PRO A 154 16.63 -10.75 4.97
CA PRO A 154 16.83 -11.03 6.38
C PRO A 154 16.77 -9.74 7.20
N ASP A 155 16.19 -9.82 8.40
CA ASP A 155 16.32 -8.76 9.41
C ASP A 155 17.81 -8.56 9.75
N ASN A 156 18.29 -7.33 9.63
CA ASN A 156 19.66 -7.00 9.99
C ASN A 156 19.82 -6.81 11.51
N HIS A 157 18.71 -6.77 12.26
CA HIS A 157 18.70 -6.58 13.70
C HIS A 157 18.15 -7.83 14.41
N VAL A 158 18.99 -8.49 15.20
CA VAL A 158 18.56 -9.56 16.10
C VAL A 158 18.05 -8.91 17.38
N GLN A 159 16.71 -8.84 17.54
CA GLN A 159 16.07 -8.13 18.65
C GLN A 159 16.38 -8.74 20.03
N ASP A 160 16.59 -10.04 20.12
CA ASP A 160 17.07 -10.70 21.34
C ASP A 160 17.90 -11.96 20.95
N PRO A 161 19.22 -11.96 21.22
CA PRO A 161 20.13 -13.07 20.91
C PRO A 161 19.81 -14.39 21.65
N PHE A 162 19.02 -14.36 22.72
CA PHE A 162 18.74 -15.54 23.55
C PHE A 162 17.41 -16.23 23.22
N SER A 163 16.61 -15.65 22.32
CA SER A 163 15.38 -16.28 21.81
C SER A 163 15.67 -17.03 20.51
N THR A 164 15.49 -18.36 20.51
CA THR A 164 15.67 -19.20 19.32
C THR A 164 14.73 -18.83 18.16
N GLN A 165 13.60 -18.18 18.46
CA GLN A 165 12.65 -17.66 17.47
C GLN A 165 13.15 -16.39 16.75
N ASN A 166 14.03 -15.60 17.39
CA ASN A 166 14.64 -14.42 16.76
C ASN A 166 15.73 -14.75 15.74
N TYR A 167 16.10 -16.03 15.61
CA TYR A 167 16.97 -16.48 14.53
C TYR A 167 16.23 -16.67 13.20
N ASN A 168 14.87 -16.66 13.19
CA ASN A 168 14.11 -16.60 11.94
C ASN A 168 14.06 -15.16 11.41
N ARG A 169 15.15 -14.74 10.78
CA ARG A 169 15.32 -13.38 10.22
C ARG A 169 14.35 -13.04 9.09
N TYR A 170 13.58 -14.01 8.60
CA TYR A 170 12.59 -13.84 7.54
C TYR A 170 11.15 -13.84 8.07
N GLY A 171 10.90 -14.14 9.35
CA GLY A 171 9.55 -14.22 9.92
C GLY A 171 8.84 -12.86 9.96
N TYR A 172 7.54 -12.86 9.68
CA TYR A 172 6.65 -11.72 9.92
C TYR A 172 5.94 -11.87 11.26
N VAL A 173 6.30 -11.00 12.21
CA VAL A 173 5.95 -11.11 13.64
C VAL A 173 6.51 -12.43 14.24
N LEU A 174 6.81 -12.43 15.54
CA LEU A 174 7.26 -13.64 16.24
C LEU A 174 6.33 -14.80 15.90
N THR A 175 6.86 -15.82 15.21
CA THR A 175 6.10 -17.01 14.86
C THR A 175 5.74 -17.74 16.15
N THR A 176 4.54 -17.50 16.68
CA THR A 176 3.97 -18.36 17.71
C THR A 176 3.54 -19.63 16.99
N ARG A 177 4.19 -20.73 17.36
CA ARG A 177 3.83 -22.07 16.92
C ARG A 177 2.69 -22.59 17.80
#